data_AF-A0A842P1Z1-F1
#
_entry.id   AF-A0A842P1Z1-F1
#
_cell.length_a   1.000
_cell.length_b   1.000
_cell.length_c   1.000
_cell.angle_alpha   90.00
_cell.angle_beta   90.00
_cell.angle_gamma   90.00
#
_symmetry.space_group_name_H-M   'P 1'
#
loop_
_entity.id
_entity.type
_entity.pdbx_description
1 polymer ?
#
loop_
_entity_poly.entity_id
_entity_poly.type
_entity_poly.pdbx_seq_one_letter_code
_entity_poly.pdbx_strand_id
1 'polypeptide(L)'
;MEHQVGPMDTVEQTLILPLFEGVDKPPNRSLTGLSRAGQSQVRSAIASDDFDGKSGKMISLWNDDCKVILVGMGKSSDMKSNSVRDAGANALATLNKT
;
A
#
# COMPACT_ATOMS: atom_id res chain seq x y z
N MET A 1 5.35 17.57 -8.23
CA MET A 1 5.84 16.22 -7.90
C MET A 1 6.53 15.72 -9.16
N GLU A 2 7.85 15.55 -9.14
CA GLU A 2 8.51 14.82 -10.22
C GLU A 2 8.18 13.33 -10.09
N HIS A 3 8.08 12.63 -11.21
CA HIS A 3 7.81 11.19 -11.23
C HIS A 3 8.74 10.51 -12.22
N GLN A 4 9.19 9.31 -11.87
CA GLN A 4 10.00 8.44 -12.71
C GLN A 4 9.40 7.04 -12.69
N VAL A 5 9.51 6.33 -13.81
CA VAL A 5 9.16 4.91 -13.92
C VAL A 5 10.45 4.11 -14.09
N GLY A 6 10.64 3.08 -13.27
CA GLY A 6 11.84 2.25 -13.28
C GLY A 6 11.62 0.90 -12.60
N PRO A 7 12.59 -0.03 -12.73
CA PRO A 7 12.57 -1.27 -11.96
C PRO A 7 12.68 -0.95 -10.46
N MET A 8 12.10 -1.83 -9.65
CA MET A 8 12.03 -1.67 -8.20
C MET A 8 13.04 -2.60 -7.55
N ASP A 9 14.26 -2.09 -7.31
CA ASP A 9 15.36 -2.84 -6.70
C ASP A 9 15.44 -2.61 -5.19
N THR A 10 15.15 -1.39 -4.73
CA THR A 10 15.13 -0.98 -3.32
C THR A 10 13.91 -0.09 -3.02
N VAL A 11 13.49 -0.07 -1.75
CA VAL A 11 12.50 0.90 -1.24
C VAL A 11 13.25 1.88 -0.35
N GLU A 12 13.40 3.13 -0.80
CA GLU A 12 14.23 4.13 -0.13
C GLU A 12 13.51 4.83 1.04
N GLN A 13 12.21 5.12 0.91
CA GLN A 13 11.49 5.96 1.88
C GLN A 13 10.11 5.45 2.21
N THR A 14 9.20 5.48 1.23
CA THR A 14 7.81 5.09 1.43
C THR A 14 7.35 4.16 0.31
N LEU A 15 6.82 2.99 0.68
CA LEU A 15 6.10 2.10 -0.23
C LEU A 15 4.59 2.31 -0.04
N ILE A 16 3.89 2.70 -1.10
CA ILE A 16 2.42 2.76 -1.12
C ILE A 16 1.91 1.49 -1.79
N LEU A 17 1.14 0.69 -1.04
CA LEU A 17 0.61 -0.59 -1.51
C LEU A 17 -0.93 -0.56 -1.52
N PRO A 18 -1.56 -0.37 -2.70
CA PRO A 18 -3.00 -0.48 -2.85
C PRO A 18 -3.45 -1.96 -2.81
N LEU A 19 -4.50 -2.24 -2.04
CA LEU A 19 -5.04 -3.58 -1.84
C LEU A 19 -6.57 -3.56 -1.91
N PHE A 20 -7.14 -4.55 -2.61
CA PHE A 20 -8.59 -4.74 -2.64
C PHE A 20 -9.08 -5.44 -1.37
N GLU A 21 -10.37 -5.27 -1.11
CA GLU A 21 -11.05 -5.94 -0.01
C GLU A 21 -10.95 -7.47 -0.15
N GLY A 22 -10.64 -8.14 0.97
CA GLY A 22 -10.52 -9.60 1.03
C GLY A 22 -9.21 -10.17 0.48
N VAL A 23 -8.23 -9.34 0.13
CA VAL A 23 -6.89 -9.80 -0.29
C VAL A 23 -6.03 -10.07 0.94
N ASP A 24 -5.57 -11.31 1.09
CA ASP A 24 -4.75 -11.79 2.21
C ASP A 24 -3.23 -11.81 1.92
N LYS A 25 -2.84 -11.42 0.70
CA LYS A 25 -1.46 -11.50 0.21
C LYS A 25 -1.05 -10.25 -0.55
N PRO A 26 0.22 -9.81 -0.42
CA PRO A 26 0.74 -8.74 -1.25
C PRO A 26 0.67 -9.11 -2.74
N PRO A 27 0.29 -8.17 -3.63
CA PRO A 27 0.28 -8.40 -5.07
C PRO A 27 1.71 -8.62 -5.62
N ASN A 28 1.84 -9.49 -6.62
CA ASN A 28 3.02 -9.68 -7.49
C ASN A 28 4.33 -8.99 -7.07
N ARG A 29 5.21 -9.69 -6.34
CA ARG A 29 6.57 -9.20 -5.99
C ARG A 29 6.60 -7.75 -5.47
N SER A 30 5.50 -7.19 -4.96
CA SER A 30 5.38 -5.76 -4.60
C SER A 30 6.23 -5.35 -3.41
N LEU A 31 6.69 -6.34 -2.63
CA LEU A 31 7.57 -6.14 -1.49
C LEU A 31 9.05 -6.31 -1.84
N THR A 32 9.38 -6.42 -3.13
CA THR A 32 10.78 -6.43 -3.59
C THR A 32 11.46 -5.13 -3.17
N GLY A 33 12.70 -5.22 -2.70
CA GLY A 33 13.44 -4.09 -2.14
C GLY A 33 13.25 -3.87 -0.64
N LEU A 34 12.30 -4.55 0.01
CA LEU A 34 12.22 -4.60 1.48
C LEU A 34 13.10 -5.71 2.06
N SER A 35 13.66 -5.48 3.26
CA SER A 35 14.31 -6.52 4.05
C SER A 35 13.34 -7.65 4.39
N ARG A 36 13.86 -8.84 4.73
CA ARG A 36 13.01 -9.99 5.09
C ARG A 36 12.08 -9.68 6.28
N ALA A 37 12.57 -8.95 7.27
CA ALA A 37 11.78 -8.52 8.42
C ALA A 37 10.64 -7.60 7.97
N GLY A 38 10.95 -6.58 7.16
CA GLY A 38 9.94 -5.67 6.61
C GLY A 38 8.89 -6.40 5.75
N GLN A 39 9.31 -7.35 4.92
CA GLN A 39 8.37 -8.19 4.16
C GLN A 39 7.45 -9.01 5.07
N SER A 40 8.00 -9.59 6.16
CA SER A 40 7.20 -10.35 7.12
C SER A 40 6.18 -9.47 7.82
N GLN A 41 6.57 -8.27 8.26
CA GLN A 41 5.67 -7.34 8.94
C GLN A 41 4.52 -6.89 8.03
N VAL A 42 4.81 -6.55 6.76
CA VAL A 42 3.77 -6.18 5.80
C VAL A 42 2.83 -7.35 5.53
N ARG A 43 3.35 -8.57 5.38
CA ARG A 43 2.51 -9.77 5.20
C ARG A 43 1.60 -10.01 6.41
N SER A 44 2.13 -9.89 7.63
CA SER A 44 1.34 -10.05 8.85
C SER A 44 0.24 -9.00 8.95
N ALA A 45 0.50 -7.75 8.57
CA ALA A 45 -0.50 -6.69 8.59
C ALA A 45 -1.59 -6.87 7.53
N ILE A 46 -1.27 -7.42 6.35
CA ILE A 46 -2.26 -7.74 5.33
C ILE A 46 -3.14 -8.92 5.77
N ALA A 47 -2.56 -9.88 6.49
CA ALA A 47 -3.27 -11.05 7.00
C ALA A 47 -3.98 -10.80 8.34
N SER A 48 -3.84 -9.62 8.96
CA SER A 48 -4.49 -9.29 10.23
C SER A 48 -5.89 -8.71 10.01
N ASP A 49 -6.70 -8.74 11.06
CA ASP A 49 -8.03 -8.13 11.05
C ASP A 49 -7.99 -6.58 11.05
N ASP A 50 -6.80 -5.97 11.17
CA ASP A 50 -6.63 -4.52 11.24
C ASP A 50 -6.72 -3.84 9.87
N PHE A 51 -6.54 -4.60 8.78
CA PHE A 51 -6.59 -4.09 7.42
C PHE A 51 -7.46 -4.98 6.52
N ASP A 52 -8.67 -4.50 6.22
CA ASP A 52 -9.65 -5.24 5.42
C ASP A 52 -9.67 -4.84 3.94
N GLY A 53 -8.86 -3.86 3.52
CA GLY A 53 -8.81 -3.37 2.14
C GLY A 53 -10.02 -2.54 1.70
N LYS A 54 -10.94 -2.16 2.61
CA LYS A 54 -12.11 -1.34 2.27
C LYS A 54 -11.72 0.07 1.80
N SER A 55 -12.53 0.66 0.93
CA SER A 55 -12.26 1.99 0.39
C SER A 55 -12.09 3.03 1.50
N GLY A 56 -11.04 3.84 1.41
CA GLY A 56 -10.72 4.88 2.39
C GLY A 56 -10.02 4.39 3.65
N LYS A 57 -9.83 3.08 3.83
CA LYS A 57 -8.96 2.55 4.89
C LYS A 57 -7.49 2.77 4.52
N MET A 58 -6.70 3.14 5.52
CA MET A 58 -5.27 3.30 5.39
C MET A 58 -4.59 2.89 6.69
N ILE A 59 -3.51 2.12 6.58
CA ILE A 59 -2.62 1.88 7.72
C ILE A 59 -1.18 2.22 7.31
N SER A 60 -0.42 2.75 8.26
CA SER A 60 1.01 3.01 8.10
C SER A 60 1.79 2.07 9.00
N LEU A 61 2.71 1.32 8.42
CA LEU A 61 3.67 0.47 9.10
C LEU A 61 5.02 1.17 9.06
N TRP A 62 5.63 1.32 10.23
CA TRP A 62 7.02 1.77 10.33
C TRP A 62 7.90 0.55 10.51
N ASN A 63 8.83 0.38 9.58
CA ASN A 63 9.90 -0.61 9.64
C ASN A 63 11.21 0.17 9.76
N ASP A 64 12.26 -0.46 10.26
CA ASP A 64 13.57 0.19 10.44
C ASP A 64 14.15 0.74 9.12
N ASP A 65 13.76 0.14 7.99
CA ASP A 65 14.28 0.48 6.66
C ASP A 65 13.39 1.47 5.87
N CYS A 66 12.07 1.48 6.13
CA CYS A 66 11.14 2.32 5.36
C CYS A 66 9.73 2.38 6.00
N LYS A 67 8.93 3.34 5.52
CA LYS A 67 7.49 3.42 5.81
C LYS A 67 6.70 2.64 4.75
N VAL A 68 5.78 1.78 5.16
CA VAL A 68 4.85 1.10 4.24
C VAL A 68 3.43 1.57 4.52
N ILE A 69 2.71 1.98 3.48
CA ILE A 69 1.34 2.46 3.58
C ILE A 69 0.43 1.55 2.80
N LEU A 70 -0.47 0.86 3.50
CA LEU A 70 -1.51 0.06 2.86
C LEU A 70 -2.71 0.95 2.57
N VAL A 71 -3.21 0.92 1.34
CA VAL A 71 -4.36 1.72 0.89
C VAL A 71 -5.48 0.79 0.47
N GLY A 72 -6.62 0.89 1.15
CA GLY A 72 -7.80 0.11 0.84
C GLY A 72 -8.51 0.64 -0.40
N MET A 73 -8.64 -0.22 -1.41
CA MET A 73 -9.24 0.10 -2.72
C MET A 73 -10.73 -0.25 -2.78
N GLY A 74 -11.26 -0.95 -1.78
CA GLY A 74 -12.61 -1.51 -1.79
C GLY A 74 -12.69 -2.80 -2.61
N LYS A 75 -13.89 -3.21 -3.00
CA LYS A 75 -14.11 -4.42 -3.78
C LYS A 75 -13.60 -4.24 -5.21
N SER A 76 -12.91 -5.25 -5.73
CA SER A 76 -12.43 -5.26 -7.11
C SER A 76 -13.56 -5.22 -8.14
N SER A 77 -14.72 -5.81 -7.83
CA SER A 77 -15.94 -5.78 -8.68
C SER A 77 -16.50 -4.38 -8.89
N ASP A 78 -16.28 -3.49 -7.91
CA ASP A 78 -16.88 -2.16 -7.88
C ASP A 78 -15.91 -1.10 -8.43
N MET A 79 -14.74 -1.53 -8.91
CA MET A 79 -13.68 -0.66 -9.40
C MET A 79 -14.11 0.11 -10.64
N LYS A 80 -14.11 1.44 -10.54
CA LYS A 80 -14.32 2.37 -11.65
C LYS A 80 -13.12 3.30 -11.78
N SER A 81 -12.91 3.89 -12.96
CA SER A 81 -11.79 4.81 -13.18
C SER A 81 -11.74 5.95 -12.14
N ASN A 82 -12.90 6.48 -11.75
CA ASN A 82 -12.98 7.54 -10.74
C ASN A 82 -12.61 7.04 -9.33
N SER A 83 -13.07 5.84 -8.93
CA SER A 83 -12.78 5.33 -7.58
C SER A 83 -11.28 5.08 -7.36
N VAL A 84 -10.56 4.65 -8.40
CA VAL A 84 -9.10 4.47 -8.35
C VAL A 84 -8.38 5.81 -8.24
N ARG A 85 -8.84 6.83 -8.98
CA ARG A 85 -8.28 8.20 -8.89
C ARG A 85 -8.51 8.81 -7.51
N ASP A 86 -9.72 8.67 -6.97
CA ASP A 86 -10.08 9.19 -5.66
C ASP A 86 -9.26 8.51 -4.56
N ALA A 87 -9.08 7.18 -4.63
CA ALA A 87 -8.22 6.45 -3.69
C ALA A 87 -6.77 6.95 -3.71
N GLY A 88 -6.19 7.14 -4.91
CA GLY A 88 -4.85 7.70 -5.06
C GLY A 88 -4.73 9.14 -4.54
N ALA A 89 -5.68 10.00 -4.88
CA ALA A 89 -5.71 11.39 -4.42
C ALA A 89 -5.84 11.49 -2.91
N ASN A 90 -6.72 10.70 -2.30
CA ASN A 90 -6.90 10.64 -0.85
C ASN A 90 -5.64 10.12 -0.14
N ALA A 91 -4.97 9.13 -0.73
CA ALA A 91 -3.72 8.61 -0.18
C ALA A 91 -2.61 9.66 -0.16
N LEU A 92 -2.41 10.37 -1.27
CA LEU A 92 -1.44 11.45 -1.36
C LEU A 92 -1.81 12.65 -0.48
N ALA A 93 -3.09 13.00 -0.39
CA ALA A 93 -3.56 14.08 0.48
C ALA A 93 -3.32 13.78 1.97
N THR A 94 -3.44 12.51 2.38
CA THR A 94 -3.14 12.06 3.75
C THR A 94 -1.64 12.12 4.02
N LEU A 95 -0.84 11.68 3.05
CA LEU A 95 0.62 11.75 3.11
C LEU A 95 1.14 13.18 3.30
N ASN A 96 0.60 14.15 2.57
CA ASN A 96 1.03 15.55 2.65
C ASN A 96 0.71 16.24 3.99
N LYS A 97 -0.12 15.63 4.84
CA LYS A 97 -0.47 16.15 6.17
C LYS A 97 0.39 15.58 7.29
N THR A 98 1.24 14.61 6.98
CA THR A 98 2.11 13.92 7.94
C THR A 98 3.53 14.46 7.84
#